data_AF-A0A5J5S7S0-F1
#
_entry.id   AF-A0A5J5S7S0-F1
#
_cell.length_a   1.000
_cell.length_b   1.000
_cell.length_c   1.000
_cell.angle_alpha   90.00
_cell.angle_beta   90.00
_cell.angle_gamma   90.00
#
_symmetry.space_group_name_H-M   'P 1'
#
loop_
_entity.id
_entity.type
_entity.pdbx_description
1 polymer ?
#
loop_
_entity_poly.entity_id
_entity_poly.type
_entity_poly.pdbx_seq_one_letter_code
_entity_poly.pdbx_strand_id
1 'polypeptide(L)' 'MYAYFCCRVVIDNNACEDATVIQVDSVNKHGILLEVVQVLTDMNLTITKAYISSDGGWFMDGPSCI' A
#
# COMPACT_ATOMS: atom_id res chain seq x y z
N MET A 1 11.13 -19.01 -9.84
CA MET A 1 9.99 -18.60 -10.70
C MET A 1 8.98 -17.97 -9.77
N TYR A 2 8.55 -16.77 -10.07
CA TYR A 2 8.64 -15.67 -9.12
C TYR A 2 7.34 -15.40 -8.35
N ALA A 3 7.42 -15.30 -7.02
CA ALA A 3 6.37 -14.74 -6.19
C ALA A 3 6.34 -13.21 -6.36
N TYR A 4 5.87 -12.75 -7.52
CA TYR A 4 5.83 -11.33 -7.81
C TYR A 4 4.60 -10.68 -7.17
N PHE A 5 4.88 -9.92 -6.13
CA PHE A 5 4.08 -8.80 -5.64
C PHE A 5 2.87 -9.16 -4.75
N CYS A 6 3.15 -9.40 -3.47
CA CYS A 6 2.14 -9.32 -2.39
C CYS A 6 1.88 -7.86 -1.94
N CYS A 7 2.46 -6.88 -2.64
CA CYS A 7 2.13 -5.49 -2.44
C CYS A 7 1.04 -5.11 -3.46
N ARG A 8 -0.02 -4.42 -3.07
CA ARG A 8 -1.01 -3.86 -3.98
C ARG A 8 -1.07 -2.37 -3.71
N VAL A 9 -0.87 -1.58 -4.75
CA VAL A 9 -0.99 -0.12 -4.68
C VAL A 9 -2.19 0.30 -5.50
N VAL A 10 -3.12 1.02 -4.87
CA VAL A 10 -4.28 1.63 -5.54
C VAL A 10 -4.17 3.14 -5.37
N ILE A 11 -4.35 3.87 -6.46
CA ILE A 11 -4.37 5.33 -6.49
C ILE A 11 -5.78 5.75 -6.89
N ASP A 12 -6.45 6.48 -6.01
CA ASP A 12 -7.80 6.99 -6.22
C ASP A 12 -7.81 8.52 -6.09
N ASN A 13 -8.00 9.20 -7.22
CA ASN A 13 -8.13 10.65 -7.29
C ASN A 13 -9.60 11.12 -7.25
N ASN A 14 -10.57 10.21 -7.19
CA ASN A 14 -12.00 10.53 -7.12
C ASN A 14 -12.56 10.37 -5.70
N ALA A 15 -11.88 9.61 -4.83
CA ALA A 15 -12.29 9.40 -3.44
C ALA A 15 -12.25 10.67 -2.58
N CYS A 16 -11.45 11.68 -2.94
CA CYS A 16 -11.39 12.98 -2.27
C CYS A 16 -11.09 14.06 -3.31
N GLU A 17 -11.85 15.16 -3.27
CA GLU A 17 -11.67 16.28 -4.21
C GLU A 17 -10.35 17.02 -3.99
N ASP A 18 -9.88 17.09 -2.74
CA ASP A 18 -8.72 17.87 -2.34
C ASP A 18 -7.42 17.06 -2.21
N ALA A 19 -7.45 15.73 -2.43
CA ALA A 19 -6.30 14.88 -2.20
C ALA A 19 -6.30 13.60 -3.03
N THR A 20 -5.10 13.16 -3.43
CA THR A 20 -4.87 11.80 -3.94
C THR A 20 -4.90 10.80 -2.79
N VAL A 21 -5.80 9.81 -2.87
CA VAL A 21 -5.87 8.71 -1.91
C VAL A 21 -5.02 7.56 -2.42
N ILE A 22 -4.01 7.16 -1.65
CA ILE A 22 -3.12 6.04 -1.96
C ILE A 22 -3.35 4.94 -0.93
N GLN A 23 -3.73 3.76 -1.40
CA GLN A 23 -3.86 2.55 -0.58
C GLN A 23 -2.71 1.61 -0.90
N VAL A 24 -2.02 1.16 0.13
CA VAL A 24 -0.89 0.23 0.02
C VAL A 24 -1.19 -0.98 0.89
N ASP A 25 -1.59 -2.07 0.25
CA ASP A 25 -1.72 -3.36 0.92
C ASP A 25 -0.40 -4.10 0.77
N SER A 26 0.17 -4.60 1.86
CA SER A 26 1.41 -5.37 1.78
C SER A 26 1.53 -6.38 2.92
N VAL A 27 2.42 -7.36 2.76
CA VAL A 27 2.88 -8.14 3.91
C VAL A 27 3.57 -7.20 4.88
N ASN A 28 3.20 -7.29 6.17
CA ASN A 28 3.90 -6.56 7.22
C ASN A 28 5.34 -7.05 7.32
N LYS A 29 6.27 -6.27 6.76
CA LYS A 29 7.71 -6.46 6.86
C LYS A 29 8.30 -5.33 7.69
N HIS A 30 9.36 -5.63 8.42
CA HIS A 30 10.10 -4.61 9.15
C HIS A 30 10.56 -3.50 8.18
N GLY A 31 10.27 -2.24 8.51
CA GLY A 31 10.66 -1.09 7.71
C GLY A 31 9.69 -0.69 6.59
N ILE A 32 8.63 -1.45 6.32
CA ILE A 32 7.74 -1.19 5.16
C ILE A 32 7.09 0.20 5.18
N LEU A 33 6.67 0.67 6.37
CA LEU A 33 6.10 2.02 6.49
C LEU A 33 7.12 3.10 6.14
N LEU A 34 8.38 2.92 6.55
CA LEU A 34 9.44 3.87 6.25
C LEU A 34 9.72 3.90 4.74
N GLU A 35 9.80 2.73 4.10
CA GLU A 35 9.96 2.63 2.64
C GLU A 35 8.82 3.33 1.90
N VAL A 36 7.56 3.14 2.33
CA VAL A 36 6.40 3.81 1.73
C VAL A 36 6.49 5.32 1.88
N VAL A 37 6.79 5.82 3.09
CA VAL A 37 6.90 7.28 3.33
C VAL A 37 8.04 7.88 2.52
N GLN A 38 9.18 7.20 2.40
CA GLN A 38 10.31 7.64 1.59
C GLN A 38 9.91 7.78 0.12
N VAL A 39 9.30 6.75 -0.46
CA VAL A 39 8.86 6.78 -1.86
C VAL A 39 7.84 7.89 -2.12
N LEU A 40 6.88 8.09 -1.22
CA LEU A 40 5.90 9.18 -1.36
C LEU A 40 6.57 10.56 -1.27
N THR A 41 7.55 10.71 -0.39
CA THR A 41 8.32 11.95 -0.23
C THR A 41 9.19 12.24 -1.45
N ASP A 42 9.85 11.21 -1.99
CA ASP A 42 10.68 11.31 -3.20
C ASP A 42 9.85 11.69 -4.44
N MET A 43 8.56 11.32 -4.47
CA MET A 43 7.60 11.78 -5.48
C MET A 43 7.02 13.18 -5.22
N ASN A 44 7.55 13.89 -4.21
CA ASN A 44 7.12 15.23 -3.82
C ASN A 44 5.63 15.29 -3.40
N LEU A 45 5.11 14.19 -2.86
CA LEU A 45 3.77 14.13 -2.26
C LEU A 45 3.84 14.48 -0.77
N THR A 46 2.89 15.30 -0.30
CA THR A 46 2.76 15.62 1.12
C THR A 46 1.64 14.77 1.74
N ILE A 47 1.98 14.00 2.77
CA ILE A 47 1.00 13.17 3.50
C ILE A 47 0.25 14.07 4.49
N THR A 48 -0.99 14.41 4.17
CA THR A 48 -1.86 15.23 5.05
C THR A 48 -2.61 14.40 6.10
N LYS A 49 -2.87 13.13 5.77
CA LYS A 49 -3.58 12.18 6.64
C LYS A 49 -3.18 10.76 6.25
N ALA A 50 -3.00 9.89 7.25
CA ALA A 50 -2.72 8.47 7.03
C ALA A 50 -3.47 7.60 8.03
N TYR A 51 -3.95 6.45 7.55
CA TYR A 51 -4.47 5.36 8.37
C TYR A 51 -3.57 4.15 8.16
N ILE A 52 -3.12 3.54 9.25
CA ILE A 52 -2.21 2.39 9.22
C ILE A 52 -2.85 1.29 10.04
N SER A 53 -3.05 0.13 9.41
CA SER A 53 -3.56 -1.08 10.05
C SER A 53 -2.62 -2.24 9.78
N SER A 54 -2.53 -3.15 10.73
CA SER A 54 -1.83 -4.43 10.62
C SER A 54 -2.74 -5.51 11.19
N ASP A 55 -3.93 -5.62 10.62
CA ASP A 55 -4.85 -6.71 10.86
C ASP A 55 -4.18 -8.01 10.35
N GLY A 56 -3.80 -8.88 11.28
CA GLY A 56 -3.04 -10.11 11.03
C GLY A 56 -3.82 -11.19 10.26
N GLY A 57 -4.83 -10.82 9.49
CA GLY A 57 -5.75 -11.70 8.77
C GLY A 57 -5.71 -11.46 7.27
N TRP A 58 -4.54 -11.58 6.63
CA TRP A 58 -4.51 -11.73 5.18
C TRP A 58 -4.83 -13.19 4.84
N PHE A 59 -6.11 -13.50 4.66
CA PHE A 59 -6.52 -14.77 4.07
C PHE A 59 -6.17 -14.74 2.57
N MET A 60 -5.00 -15.28 2.22
CA MET A 60 -4.64 -15.70 0.87
C MET A 60 -5.38 -17.02 0.53
N ASP A 61 -6.71 -17.03 0.58
CA ASP A 61 -7.49 -18.22 0.21
C ASP A 61 -7.91 -18.16 -1.27
N GLY A 62 -7.33 -19.05 -2.08
CA GLY A 62 -7.93 -19.54 -3.33
C GLY A 62 -6.96 -19.73 -4.50
N PRO A 63 -6.97 -20.88 -5.21
CA PRO A 63 -5.95 -21.28 -6.18
C PRO A 63 -6.13 -20.53 -7.50
N SER A 64 -5.55 -19.34 -7.62
CA SER A 64 -5.35 -18.73 -8.93
C SER A 64 -4.09 -17.86 -8.92
N CYS A 65 -2.97 -18.54 -8.67
CA CYS A 65 -1.70 -18.14 -9.26
C CYS A 65 -1.47 -19.05 -10.47
N ILE A 66 -1.96 -18.63 -11.64
CA ILE A 66 -1.48 -19.05 -12.97
C ILE A 66 -0.83 -17.85 -13.63
#